data_AF-A0A7W0U1M9-F1
#
_entry.id   AF-A0A7W0U1M9-F1
#
_cell.length_a   1.000
_cell.length_b   1.000
_cell.length_c   1.000
_cell.angle_alpha   90.00
_cell.angle_beta   90.00
_cell.angle_gamma   90.00
#
_symmetry.space_group_name_H-M   'P 1'
#
loop_
_entity.id
_entity.type
_entity.pdbx_description
1 polymer ?
#
loop_
_entity_poly.entity_id
_entity_poly.type
_entity_poly.pdbx_seq_one_letter_code
_entity_poly.pdbx_strand_id
1 'polypeptide(L)'
;NIEGLQTKSFVASQHIDQQIDYEESPPFGGEHDNVWADCTGTVYPIQIRSENAVHSLEHGAIWITYDPELPPDQVDTLAGLVQGVPFMLMSPYPELSSPISLQAWGNQLFVDSADDPRIEQFVTALRQNPSNTPEPGATCDRPDFALNPIPEESDDSSEPSAPPSTDPAATTDPAATTDPAATTAP
;
A
#
# COMPACT_ATOMS: atom_id res chain seq x y z
N ASN A 1 29.95 -5.62 -3.59
CA ASN A 1 29.44 -4.52 -2.74
C ASN A 1 28.62 -3.64 -3.65
N ILE A 2 27.34 -3.40 -3.33
CA ILE A 2 26.46 -2.53 -4.13
C ILE A 2 26.59 -1.13 -3.53
N GLU A 3 27.05 -0.16 -4.31
CA GLU A 3 27.22 1.21 -3.83
C GLU A 3 25.86 1.85 -3.52
N GLY A 4 25.75 2.48 -2.35
CA GLY A 4 24.51 3.11 -1.88
C GLY A 4 23.51 2.15 -1.24
N LEU A 5 23.82 0.85 -1.14
CA LEU A 5 22.99 -0.11 -0.43
C LEU A 5 22.89 0.24 1.05
N GLN A 6 21.66 0.46 1.51
CA GLN A 6 21.32 0.66 2.91
C GLN A 6 20.84 -0.67 3.51
N THR A 7 21.18 -0.89 4.78
CA THR A 7 20.78 -2.10 5.51
C THR A 7 20.28 -1.76 6.90
N LYS A 8 19.16 -2.35 7.32
CA LYS A 8 18.61 -2.24 8.69
C LYS A 8 18.04 -3.59 9.11
N SER A 9 18.16 -3.91 10.40
CA SER A 9 17.55 -5.11 10.97
C SER A 9 16.15 -4.81 11.47
N PHE A 10 15.21 -5.70 11.17
CA PHE A 10 13.84 -5.64 11.63
C PHE A 10 13.46 -6.92 12.36
N VAL A 11 12.50 -6.83 13.28
CA VAL A 11 11.88 -8.02 13.88
C VAL A 11 10.87 -8.54 12.86
N ALA A 12 11.02 -9.81 12.47
CA ALA A 12 10.13 -10.46 11.51
C ALA A 12 8.77 -10.85 12.12
N SER A 13 7.81 -11.16 11.24
CA SER A 13 6.49 -11.71 11.54
C SER A 13 5.65 -10.86 12.51
N GLN A 14 5.93 -9.55 12.59
CA GLN A 14 5.13 -8.61 13.38
C GLN A 14 3.92 -8.13 12.57
N HIS A 15 2.96 -9.02 12.40
CA HIS A 15 1.73 -8.74 11.67
C HIS A 15 0.76 -7.89 12.50
N ILE A 16 0.25 -6.81 11.91
CA ILE A 16 -0.73 -5.90 12.52
C ILE A 16 -1.82 -5.51 11.52
N ASP A 17 -3.03 -5.19 11.99
CA ASP A 17 -4.19 -4.89 11.14
C ASP A 17 -4.47 -3.38 11.04
N GLN A 18 -3.45 -2.53 11.14
CA GLN A 18 -3.58 -1.07 11.19
C GLN A 18 -2.54 -0.36 10.32
N GLN A 19 -2.80 0.90 9.99
CA GLN A 19 -1.86 1.74 9.27
C GLN A 19 -0.57 1.97 10.10
N ILE A 20 0.57 1.99 9.42
CA ILE A 20 1.89 2.20 10.02
C ILE A 20 2.52 3.47 9.47
N ASP A 21 2.93 4.36 10.37
CA ASP A 21 3.83 5.47 10.06
C ASP A 21 5.27 4.95 10.11
N TYR A 22 5.83 4.60 8.95
CA TYR A 22 7.19 4.06 8.84
C TYR A 22 8.25 5.16 8.94
N GLU A 23 9.36 4.85 9.61
CA GLU A 23 10.52 5.74 9.64
C GLU A 23 11.16 5.88 8.24
N GLU A 24 11.12 4.82 7.44
CA GLU A 24 11.65 4.78 6.09
C GLU A 24 10.57 4.90 5.02
N SER A 25 10.85 5.68 3.99
CA SER A 25 9.92 5.95 2.89
C SER A 25 10.63 5.74 1.54
N PRO A 26 10.36 4.63 0.83
CA PRO A 26 9.45 3.53 1.18
C PRO A 26 10.02 2.63 2.29
N PRO A 27 9.17 1.90 3.02
CA PRO A 27 9.64 0.94 4.02
C PRO A 27 10.23 -0.30 3.35
N PHE A 28 11.20 -0.91 4.03
CA PHE A 28 11.89 -2.12 3.56
C PHE A 28 11.99 -3.21 4.64
N GLY A 29 11.05 -3.18 5.60
CA GLY A 29 10.89 -4.15 6.67
C GLY A 29 10.15 -3.55 7.86
N GLY A 30 9.92 -4.36 8.90
CA GLY A 30 9.25 -3.93 10.13
C GLY A 30 7.87 -4.55 10.31
N GLU A 31 7.05 -3.96 11.17
CA GLU A 31 5.64 -4.33 11.31
C GLU A 31 4.92 -4.15 9.97
N HIS A 32 3.94 -5.00 9.68
CA HIS A 32 3.23 -4.99 8.39
C HIS A 32 1.92 -5.77 8.47
N ASP A 33 1.14 -5.78 7.39
CA ASP A 33 -0.21 -6.32 7.33
C ASP A 33 -0.18 -7.85 7.22
N ASN A 34 -1.20 -8.56 7.70
CA ASN A 34 -1.27 -10.01 7.57
C ASN A 34 -1.54 -10.48 6.12
N VAL A 35 -1.92 -9.56 5.22
CA VAL A 35 -2.13 -9.82 3.80
C VAL A 35 -0.92 -9.31 3.01
N TRP A 36 -0.32 -10.16 2.17
CA TRP A 36 0.72 -9.74 1.23
C TRP A 36 0.13 -9.22 -0.08
N ALA A 37 0.86 -8.31 -0.72
CA ALA A 37 0.62 -7.94 -2.11
C ALA A 37 1.05 -9.08 -3.05
N ASP A 38 0.39 -9.23 -4.19
CA ASP A 38 0.88 -10.16 -5.20
C ASP A 38 2.28 -9.75 -5.67
N CYS A 39 3.21 -10.71 -5.64
CA CYS A 39 4.60 -10.53 -6.04
C CYS A 39 5.02 -11.55 -7.09
N THR A 40 4.09 -11.98 -7.95
CA THR A 40 4.37 -12.92 -9.05
C THR A 40 4.89 -12.24 -10.32
N GLY A 41 5.37 -10.99 -10.18
CA GLY A 41 5.73 -10.11 -11.27
C GLY A 41 4.64 -9.11 -11.59
N THR A 42 3.95 -8.61 -10.57
CA THR A 42 2.82 -7.69 -10.72
C THR A 42 3.30 -6.25 -10.79
N VAL A 43 2.84 -5.54 -11.84
CA VAL A 43 3.04 -4.10 -12.02
C VAL A 43 1.73 -3.41 -11.64
N TYR A 44 1.73 -2.75 -10.48
CA TYR A 44 0.59 -2.03 -9.96
C TYR A 44 0.51 -0.62 -10.56
N PRO A 45 -0.65 -0.21 -11.10
CA PRO A 45 -0.81 1.12 -11.70
C PRO A 45 -1.05 2.24 -10.66
N ILE A 46 -1.17 1.88 -9.39
CA ILE A 46 -1.43 2.78 -8.26
C ILE A 46 -0.42 2.52 -7.15
N GLN A 47 -0.24 3.50 -6.26
CA GLN A 47 0.48 3.27 -5.02
C GLN A 47 -0.34 2.29 -4.20
N ILE A 48 0.26 1.14 -3.90
CA ILE A 48 -0.34 0.15 -3.01
C ILE A 48 0.08 0.44 -1.58
N ARG A 49 -0.77 0.01 -0.65
CA ARG A 49 -0.49 0.07 0.77
C ARG A 49 0.83 -0.64 1.12
N SER A 50 1.70 0.07 1.81
CA SER A 50 3.10 -0.28 2.05
C SER A 50 3.21 -1.51 2.93
N GLU A 51 2.31 -1.69 3.88
CA GLU A 51 2.25 -2.86 4.75
C GLU A 51 2.04 -4.15 3.96
N ASN A 52 1.25 -4.13 2.89
CA ASN A 52 1.07 -5.30 2.02
C ASN A 52 2.32 -5.56 1.18
N ALA A 53 3.01 -4.51 0.72
CA ALA A 53 4.28 -4.63 0.02
C ALA A 53 5.38 -5.18 0.95
N VAL A 54 5.48 -4.70 2.19
CA VAL A 54 6.46 -5.14 3.20
C VAL A 54 6.29 -6.61 3.55
N HIS A 55 5.06 -7.12 3.68
CA HIS A 55 4.83 -8.56 3.83
C HIS A 55 5.44 -9.35 2.65
N SER A 56 5.27 -8.85 1.42
CA SER A 56 5.86 -9.50 0.24
C SER A 56 7.40 -9.57 0.32
N LEU A 57 8.03 -8.58 0.98
CA LEU A 57 9.47 -8.60 1.24
C LEU A 57 9.85 -9.71 2.23
N GLU A 58 9.00 -10.05 3.21
CA GLU A 58 9.23 -11.18 4.11
C GLU A 58 9.30 -12.52 3.36
N HIS A 59 8.57 -12.63 2.24
CA HIS A 59 8.59 -13.80 1.36
C HIS A 59 9.79 -13.81 0.41
N GLY A 60 10.61 -12.75 0.40
CA GLY A 60 11.81 -12.64 -0.40
C GLY A 60 11.60 -11.92 -1.74
N ALA A 61 10.52 -11.15 -1.85
CA ALA A 61 10.27 -10.32 -3.02
C ALA A 61 11.20 -9.10 -3.07
N ILE A 62 11.31 -8.56 -4.29
CA ILE A 62 11.82 -7.20 -4.53
C ILE A 62 10.65 -6.32 -4.88
N TRP A 63 10.47 -5.24 -4.14
CA TRP A 63 9.56 -4.16 -4.49
C TRP A 63 10.36 -3.05 -5.16
N ILE A 64 9.96 -2.67 -6.37
CA ILE A 64 10.51 -1.50 -7.07
C ILE A 64 9.47 -0.39 -7.00
N THR A 65 9.84 0.72 -6.40
CA THR A 65 9.03 1.93 -6.42
C THR A 65 9.66 2.99 -7.30
N TYR A 66 8.80 3.83 -7.88
CA TYR A 66 9.23 4.93 -8.74
C TYR A 66 8.41 6.18 -8.46
N ASP A 67 9.03 7.33 -8.66
CA ASP A 67 8.34 8.62 -8.65
C ASP A 67 7.28 8.63 -9.77
N PRO A 68 6.00 8.96 -9.51
CA PRO A 68 4.98 9.08 -10.54
C PRO A 68 5.34 10.02 -11.71
N GLU A 69 6.27 10.96 -11.52
CA GLU A 69 6.79 11.87 -12.55
C GLU A 69 7.97 11.27 -13.35
N LEU A 70 8.39 10.03 -13.07
CA LEU A 70 9.44 9.33 -13.81
C LEU A 70 9.09 9.25 -15.31
N PRO A 71 10.06 9.48 -16.23
CA PRO A 71 9.81 9.37 -17.66
C PRO A 71 9.19 8.02 -18.06
N PRO A 72 8.16 7.99 -18.93
CA PRO A 72 7.45 6.75 -19.26
C PRO A 72 8.33 5.63 -19.81
N ASP A 73 9.38 5.96 -20.55
CA ASP A 73 10.34 4.98 -21.08
C ASP A 73 11.12 4.28 -19.96
N GLN A 74 11.42 4.99 -18.86
CA GLN A 74 12.04 4.38 -17.69
C GLN A 74 11.06 3.52 -16.89
N VAL A 75 9.80 3.95 -16.78
CA VAL A 75 8.73 3.12 -16.18
C VAL A 75 8.57 1.81 -16.98
N ASP A 76 8.55 1.89 -18.31
CA ASP A 76 8.46 0.72 -19.19
C ASP A 76 9.68 -0.21 -19.02
N THR A 77 10.89 0.34 -18.88
CA THR A 77 12.10 -0.45 -18.58
C THR A 77 11.95 -1.22 -17.27
N LEU A 78 11.56 -0.56 -16.18
CA LEU A 78 11.34 -1.22 -14.89
C LEU A 78 10.22 -2.25 -14.93
N ALA A 79 9.11 -1.94 -15.61
CA ALA A 79 8.00 -2.86 -15.80
C ALA A 79 8.45 -4.12 -16.55
N GLY A 80 9.33 -3.99 -17.54
CA GLY A 80 9.93 -5.12 -18.26
C GLY A 80 10.79 -6.03 -17.38
N LEU A 81 11.42 -5.51 -16.33
CA LEU A 81 12.16 -6.32 -15.34
C LEU A 81 11.21 -7.09 -14.40
N VAL A 82 10.03 -6.54 -14.13
CA VAL A 82 9.09 -7.06 -13.11
C VAL A 82 8.09 -8.03 -13.72
N GLN A 83 7.53 -7.71 -14.89
CA GLN A 83 6.34 -8.36 -15.42
C GLN A 83 6.48 -9.88 -15.55
N GLY A 84 5.66 -10.63 -14.81
CA GLY A 84 5.65 -12.09 -14.80
C GLY A 84 6.89 -12.76 -14.20
N VAL A 85 7.79 -11.99 -13.57
CA VAL A 85 8.96 -12.50 -12.87
C VAL A 85 8.58 -12.78 -11.40
N PRO A 86 8.61 -14.04 -10.93
CA PRO A 86 8.26 -14.35 -9.55
C PRO A 86 9.14 -13.62 -8.53
N PHE A 87 8.56 -13.27 -7.38
CA PHE A 87 9.21 -12.50 -6.31
C PHE A 87 9.65 -11.10 -6.76
N MET A 88 8.86 -10.49 -7.64
CA MET A 88 9.00 -9.10 -8.06
C MET A 88 7.64 -8.43 -8.04
N LEU A 89 7.62 -7.17 -7.63
CA LEU A 89 6.47 -6.29 -7.74
C LEU A 89 6.94 -4.85 -7.97
N MET A 90 6.07 -4.03 -8.57
CA MET A 90 6.37 -2.62 -8.83
C MET A 90 5.14 -1.76 -8.63
N SER A 91 5.30 -0.56 -8.07
CA SER A 91 4.23 0.43 -7.95
C SER A 91 4.77 1.86 -7.97
N PRO A 92 3.99 2.87 -8.39
CA PRO A 92 4.34 4.27 -8.13
C PRO A 92 4.37 4.53 -6.63
N TYR A 93 5.15 5.54 -6.23
CA TYR A 93 5.26 6.00 -4.85
C TYR A 93 5.41 7.54 -4.86
N PRO A 94 4.32 8.31 -4.63
CA PRO A 94 4.35 9.76 -4.54
C PRO A 94 5.35 10.25 -3.48
N GLU A 95 5.92 11.43 -3.70
CA GLU A 95 6.87 12.08 -2.79
C GLU A 95 8.17 11.28 -2.54
N LEU A 96 8.52 10.37 -3.47
CA LEU A 96 9.76 9.62 -3.41
C LEU A 96 10.96 10.57 -3.50
N SER A 97 11.91 10.42 -2.57
CA SER A 97 13.08 11.30 -2.49
C SER A 97 14.13 11.13 -3.61
N SER A 98 13.98 10.09 -4.41
CA SER A 98 14.82 9.75 -5.57
C SER A 98 13.92 9.19 -6.67
N PRO A 99 14.30 9.25 -7.96
CA PRO A 99 13.45 8.77 -9.04
C PRO A 99 12.99 7.31 -8.89
N ILE A 100 13.85 6.44 -8.32
CA ILE A 100 13.59 5.00 -8.17
C ILE A 100 14.15 4.52 -6.82
N SER A 101 13.41 3.65 -6.14
CA SER A 101 13.87 2.94 -4.95
C SER A 101 13.57 1.44 -5.07
N LEU A 102 14.47 0.61 -4.55
CA LEU A 102 14.35 -0.84 -4.52
C LEU A 102 14.37 -1.31 -3.08
N GLN A 103 13.41 -2.15 -2.71
CA GLN A 103 13.28 -2.71 -1.38
C GLN A 103 13.36 -4.24 -1.43
N ALA A 104 14.13 -4.80 -0.52
CA ALA A 104 14.07 -6.20 -0.09
C ALA A 104 14.11 -6.20 1.43
N TRP A 105 13.71 -7.29 2.10
CA TRP A 105 13.68 -7.27 3.57
C TRP A 105 15.03 -6.87 4.17
N GLY A 106 15.05 -5.79 4.95
CA GLY A 106 16.22 -5.20 5.58
C GLY A 106 17.22 -4.52 4.64
N ASN A 107 16.90 -4.33 3.36
CA ASN A 107 17.79 -3.80 2.33
C ASN A 107 17.09 -2.78 1.43
N GLN A 108 17.71 -1.62 1.21
CA GLN A 108 17.17 -0.59 0.33
C GLN A 108 18.25 0.03 -0.55
N LEU A 109 17.88 0.37 -1.78
CA LEU A 109 18.75 1.07 -2.72
C LEU A 109 17.96 2.16 -3.45
N PHE A 110 18.52 3.36 -3.51
CA PHE A 110 18.01 4.47 -4.33
C PHE A 110 18.89 4.64 -5.57
N VAL A 111 18.27 4.87 -6.73
CA VAL A 111 18.93 5.10 -8.01
C VAL A 111 18.21 6.17 -8.83
N ASP A 112 18.96 6.87 -9.69
CA ASP A 112 18.42 8.00 -10.45
C ASP A 112 17.92 7.61 -11.85
N SER A 113 18.14 6.36 -12.28
CA SER A 113 17.82 5.90 -13.63
C SER A 113 17.50 4.41 -13.68
N ALA A 114 16.54 4.04 -14.54
CA ALA A 114 16.15 2.64 -14.78
C ALA A 114 17.24 1.80 -15.46
N ASP A 115 18.25 2.43 -16.06
CA ASP A 115 19.40 1.75 -16.66
C ASP A 115 20.57 1.58 -15.66
N ASP A 116 20.39 1.97 -14.40
CA ASP A 116 21.44 1.84 -13.39
C ASP A 116 21.78 0.35 -13.16
N PRO A 117 23.03 -0.09 -13.41
CA PRO A 117 23.41 -1.49 -13.30
C PRO A 117 23.28 -2.05 -11.89
N ARG A 118 23.13 -1.19 -10.87
CA ARG A 118 22.90 -1.61 -9.48
C ARG A 118 21.51 -2.22 -9.29
N ILE A 119 20.53 -1.92 -10.14
CA ILE A 119 19.20 -2.55 -10.13
C ILE A 119 19.34 -4.07 -10.30
N GLU A 120 20.01 -4.50 -11.37
CA GLU A 120 20.23 -5.93 -11.63
C GLU A 120 21.08 -6.59 -10.54
N GLN A 121 22.08 -5.89 -10.02
CA GLN A 121 22.90 -6.38 -8.91
C GLN A 121 22.07 -6.59 -7.64
N PHE A 122 21.16 -5.66 -7.33
CA PHE A 122 20.27 -5.74 -6.17
C PHE A 122 19.32 -6.93 -6.29
N VAL A 123 18.62 -7.03 -7.43
CA VAL A 123 17.70 -8.15 -7.70
C VAL A 123 18.42 -9.49 -7.64
N THR A 124 19.61 -9.60 -8.26
CA THR A 124 20.41 -10.83 -8.25
C THR A 124 20.87 -11.22 -6.84
N ALA A 125 21.24 -10.23 -6.03
CA ALA A 125 21.80 -10.49 -4.69
C ALA A 125 20.73 -10.81 -3.64
N LEU A 126 19.53 -10.24 -3.77
CA LEU A 126 18.56 -10.17 -2.66
C LEU A 126 17.26 -10.92 -2.91
N ARG A 127 16.85 -11.12 -4.17
CA ARG A 127 15.58 -11.82 -4.47
C ARG A 127 15.66 -13.28 -4.01
N GLN A 128 14.70 -13.69 -3.17
CA GLN A 128 14.64 -15.01 -2.55
C GLN A 128 15.93 -15.44 -1.84
N ASN A 129 16.72 -14.50 -1.33
CA ASN A 129 17.95 -14.86 -0.62
C ASN A 129 17.59 -15.38 0.80
N PRO A 130 17.84 -16.65 1.14
CA PRO A 130 17.44 -17.18 2.44
C PRO A 130 18.20 -16.56 3.63
N SER A 131 19.25 -15.77 3.36
CA SER A 131 19.99 -15.05 4.41
C SER A 131 19.32 -13.74 4.84
N ASN A 132 18.43 -13.17 4.02
CA ASN A 132 17.71 -11.93 4.32
C ASN A 132 16.18 -12.12 4.38
N THR A 133 15.66 -13.18 3.79
CA THR A 133 14.22 -13.50 3.70
C THR A 133 13.77 -14.20 4.99
N PRO A 134 12.92 -13.57 5.82
CA PRO A 134 12.39 -14.19 7.03
C PRO A 134 11.55 -15.46 6.79
N GLU A 135 10.79 -15.50 5.70
CA GLU A 135 9.89 -16.61 5.37
C GLU A 135 10.26 -17.29 4.04
N PRO A 136 11.44 -17.95 3.95
CA PRO A 136 11.91 -18.52 2.71
C PRO A 136 10.99 -19.66 2.25
N GLY A 137 10.48 -19.54 1.03
CA GLY A 137 9.57 -20.50 0.42
C GLY A 137 8.08 -20.21 0.64
N ALA A 138 7.75 -19.11 1.31
CA ALA A 138 6.38 -18.59 1.33
C ALA A 138 5.91 -18.24 -0.09
N THR A 139 4.60 -18.29 -0.31
CA THR A 139 4.01 -18.03 -1.62
C THR A 139 3.99 -16.53 -1.91
N CYS A 140 4.31 -16.15 -3.14
CA CYS A 140 4.12 -14.79 -3.65
C CYS A 140 2.78 -14.60 -4.37
N ASP A 141 2.02 -15.68 -4.60
CA ASP A 141 0.78 -15.68 -5.37
C ASP A 141 -0.38 -15.16 -4.53
N ARG A 142 -0.98 -14.03 -4.94
CA ARG A 142 -2.14 -13.38 -4.32
C ARG A 142 -3.04 -12.75 -5.38
N PRO A 143 -3.69 -13.56 -6.23
CA PRO A 143 -4.38 -13.07 -7.43
C PRO A 143 -5.55 -12.14 -7.11
N ASP A 144 -6.19 -12.28 -5.95
CA ASP A 144 -7.25 -11.38 -5.50
C ASP A 144 -6.74 -9.98 -5.15
N PHE A 145 -5.52 -9.86 -4.59
CA PHE A 145 -4.87 -8.56 -4.37
C PHE A 145 -4.43 -7.95 -5.70
N ALA A 146 -3.88 -8.74 -6.63
CA ALA A 146 -3.55 -8.25 -7.96
C ALA A 146 -4.77 -7.66 -8.70
N LEU A 147 -5.95 -8.27 -8.52
CA LEU A 147 -7.21 -7.81 -9.11
C LEU A 147 -7.81 -6.60 -8.39
N ASN A 148 -7.61 -6.48 -7.08
CA ASN A 148 -8.18 -5.42 -6.24
C ASN A 148 -7.10 -4.91 -5.28
N PRO A 149 -6.08 -4.19 -5.78
CA PRO A 149 -5.02 -3.67 -4.93
C PRO A 149 -5.58 -2.66 -3.95
N ILE A 150 -5.11 -2.73 -2.71
CA ILE A 150 -5.47 -1.75 -1.67
C ILE A 150 -4.58 -0.52 -1.88
N PRO A 151 -5.15 0.66 -2.20
CA PRO A 151 -4.38 1.88 -2.35
C PRO A 151 -3.78 2.31 -1.01
N GLU A 152 -2.70 3.08 -1.03
CA GLU A 152 -2.41 3.92 0.14
C GLU A 152 -3.54 4.92 0.34
N GLU A 153 -4.06 4.99 1.56
CA GLU A 153 -5.07 5.99 1.92
C GLU A 153 -4.39 7.37 1.85
N SER A 154 -4.88 8.25 0.98
CA SER A 154 -4.46 9.65 1.01
C SER A 154 -5.00 10.30 2.27
N ASP A 155 -4.15 11.03 3.01
CA ASP A 155 -4.49 11.85 4.19
C ASP A 155 -5.54 12.97 3.95
N ASP A 156 -6.29 12.93 2.84
CA ASP A 156 -7.43 13.81 2.58
C ASP A 156 -8.68 13.45 3.41
N SER A 157 -8.53 12.62 4.44
CA SER A 157 -9.54 12.41 5.49
C SER A 157 -9.42 13.48 6.59
N SER A 158 -9.42 14.75 6.18
CA SER A 158 -9.92 15.85 7.03
C SER A 158 -11.44 16.00 6.85
N GLU A 159 -12.20 14.91 6.86
CA GLU A 159 -13.63 15.00 7.16
C GLU A 159 -13.80 14.86 8.68
N PRO A 160 -14.21 15.92 9.41
CA PRO A 160 -14.56 15.76 10.80
C PRO A 160 -15.76 14.81 10.85
N SER A 161 -15.62 13.69 11.58
CA SER A 161 -16.71 12.81 11.94
C SER A 161 -17.90 13.64 12.42
N ALA A 162 -18.91 13.81 11.56
CA ALA A 162 -20.14 14.44 11.95
C ALA A 162 -20.73 13.59 13.09
N PRO A 163 -21.04 14.17 14.27
CA PRO A 163 -21.71 13.40 15.30
C PRO A 163 -23.07 12.94 14.77
N PRO A 164 -23.60 11.79 15.24
CA PRO A 164 -24.91 11.33 14.83
C PRO A 164 -25.95 12.40 15.19
N SER A 165 -26.62 12.96 14.17
CA SER A 165 -27.78 13.82 14.35
C SER A 165 -28.84 13.06 15.14
N THR A 166 -28.98 13.38 16.41
CA THR A 166 -30.16 13.06 17.21
C THR A 166 -30.98 14.32 17.30
N ASP A 167 -32.06 14.38 16.51
CA ASP A 167 -33.04 15.44 16.63
C ASP A 167 -34.44 14.82 16.71
N PRO A 168 -35.10 14.89 17.87
CA PRO A 168 -36.54 14.87 17.90
C PRO A 168 -37.03 16.11 18.66
N ALA A 169 -37.26 17.22 17.96
CA ALA A 169 -38.13 18.26 18.48
C ALA A 169 -38.69 19.15 17.36
N ALA A 170 -39.96 18.94 17.03
CA ALA A 170 -40.79 20.00 16.48
C ALA A 170 -42.14 19.99 17.23
N THR A 171 -42.17 20.71 18.35
CA THR A 171 -43.40 21.20 18.97
C THR A 171 -43.66 22.60 18.43
N THR A 172 -44.77 22.80 17.73
CA THR A 172 -45.43 24.11 17.64
C THR A 172 -46.94 23.93 17.51
N ASP A 173 -47.66 24.24 18.59
CA ASP A 173 -49.05 24.73 18.57
C ASP A 173 -49.00 26.22 18.15
N PRO A 174 -50.06 26.85 17.57
CA PRO A 174 -51.31 27.09 18.31
C PRO A 174 -52.64 27.13 17.52
N ALA A 175 -53.71 26.78 18.25
CA ALA A 175 -55.02 27.45 18.38
C ALA A 175 -56.06 27.50 17.22
N ALA A 176 -57.19 26.84 17.52
CA ALA A 176 -58.60 27.25 17.39
C ALA A 176 -59.26 27.38 16.00
N THR A 177 -60.38 26.65 15.80
CA THR A 177 -61.77 27.20 15.84
C THR A 177 -62.82 26.20 15.31
N THR A 178 -63.96 26.13 16.02
CA THR A 178 -65.34 25.71 15.63
C THR A 178 -65.72 24.26 15.31
N ASP A 179 -66.57 23.72 16.19
CA ASP A 179 -67.72 22.84 15.93
C ASP A 179 -68.76 23.51 14.99
N PRO A 180 -69.60 22.80 14.22
CA PRO A 180 -70.79 22.16 14.83
C PRO A 180 -71.29 20.83 14.21
N ALA A 181 -71.80 19.96 15.10
CA ALA A 181 -73.09 19.21 15.08
C ALA A 181 -73.63 18.51 13.80
N ALA A 182 -74.00 17.21 13.93
CA ALA A 182 -75.36 16.66 13.75
C ALA A 182 -75.40 15.09 13.79
N THR A 183 -76.18 14.49 14.71
CA THR A 183 -77.45 13.72 14.51
C THR A 183 -77.27 12.21 14.20
N THR A 184 -77.56 11.24 15.10
CA THR A 184 -78.83 10.59 15.59
C THR A 184 -78.96 9.17 15.00
N ALA A 185 -79.10 8.07 15.77
CA ALA A 185 -80.35 7.37 16.16
C ALA A 185 -79.99 5.89 16.48
N PRO A 186 -80.91 5.01 16.93
CA PRO A 186 -82.23 5.18 17.57
C PRO A 186 -82.27 4.74 19.04
#